data_AF-A0A5B8FVA1-F1
#
_entry.id   AF-A0A5B8FVA1-F1
#
_cell.length_a   1.000
_cell.length_b   1.000
_cell.length_c   1.000
_cell.angle_alpha   90.00
_cell.angle_beta   90.00
_cell.angle_gamma   90.00
#
_symmetry.space_group_name_H-M   'P 1'
#
loop_
_entity.id
_entity.type
_entity.pdbx_description
1 polymer ?
#
loop_
_entity_poly.entity_id
_entity_poly.type
_entity_poly.pdbx_seq_one_letter_code
_entity_poly.pdbx_strand_id
1 'polypeptide(L)'
;MTSHKKATGFRLPRTLAAGLALFTALAGCTMEPRSLEEIVNKGMWQRVPKTAAWVPAPSALIVLQRSVDGHSTQRITLANDTASKGENFIQMRAGTGNNLPWGRPAQYDTLLSDIGGATPAPFEDLSPGQMFTGQDALGPYTFATANPKPGMNCVYVLRRLDSDRLWIQTTDSYVDFQMRNCVTGPVAQAMIPFTTAMTAGTMARGPQGTVPASLPNLSPFAAPTQ
;
A
#
# COMPACT_ATOMS: atom_id res chain seq x y z
N MET A 1 -76.30 15.94 55.58
CA MET A 1 -76.09 16.06 54.12
C MET A 1 -74.61 15.88 53.83
N THR A 2 -74.21 14.64 53.53
CA THR A 2 -72.82 14.23 53.30
C THR A 2 -72.53 14.24 51.80
N SER A 3 -71.56 15.07 51.38
CA SER A 3 -71.13 15.21 49.99
C SER A 3 -69.94 14.29 49.71
N HIS A 4 -70.16 13.26 48.89
CA HIS A 4 -69.12 12.35 48.42
C HIS A 4 -68.36 12.95 47.23
N LYS A 5 -67.07 13.23 47.40
CA LYS A 5 -66.13 13.51 46.29
C LYS A 5 -65.84 12.21 45.53
N LYS A 6 -66.13 12.17 44.23
CA LYS A 6 -65.65 11.12 43.31
C LYS A 6 -64.26 11.46 42.80
N ALA A 7 -63.30 10.54 43.01
CA ALA A 7 -61.99 10.58 42.38
C ALA A 7 -62.08 10.06 40.94
N THR A 8 -61.66 10.88 39.97
CA THR A 8 -61.54 10.53 38.56
C THR A 8 -60.16 9.92 38.29
N GLY A 9 -60.13 8.60 38.09
CA GLY A 9 -58.93 7.87 37.68
C GLY A 9 -58.55 8.18 36.24
N PHE A 10 -57.35 8.71 36.05
CA PHE A 10 -56.74 8.96 34.75
C PHE A 10 -56.35 7.61 34.10
N ARG A 11 -57.12 7.15 33.11
CA ARG A 11 -56.81 5.95 32.32
C ARG A 11 -55.95 6.35 31.14
N LEU A 12 -54.66 6.01 31.17
CA LEU A 12 -53.79 6.12 29.99
C LEU A 12 -54.29 5.17 28.88
N PRO A 13 -54.41 5.64 27.62
CA PRO A 13 -54.79 4.80 26.50
C PRO A 13 -53.66 3.82 26.15
N ARG A 14 -54.02 2.53 26.05
CA ARG A 14 -53.11 1.40 25.72
C ARG A 14 -52.46 1.47 24.33
N THR A 15 -52.78 2.47 23.51
CA THR A 15 -52.33 2.59 22.12
C THR A 15 -50.98 3.31 21.96
N LEU A 16 -50.43 3.92 23.01
CA LEU A 16 -49.12 4.59 22.97
C LEU A 16 -47.92 3.66 23.24
N ALA A 17 -48.15 2.43 23.70
CA ALA A 17 -47.07 1.49 24.00
C ALA A 17 -46.57 0.69 22.77
N ALA A 18 -47.28 0.71 21.65
CA ALA A 18 -46.91 -0.05 20.44
C ALA A 18 -46.03 0.73 19.45
N GLY A 19 -45.93 2.06 19.58
CA GLY A 19 -45.14 2.90 18.66
C GLY A 19 -43.65 3.02 19.01
N LEU A 20 -43.27 2.75 20.27
CA LEU A 20 -41.89 2.96 20.75
C LEU A 20 -41.01 1.71 20.64
N ALA A 21 -41.58 0.55 20.30
CA ALA A 21 -40.83 -0.70 20.14
C ALA A 21 -40.24 -0.88 18.73
N LEU A 22 -40.60 -0.02 17.77
CA LEU A 22 -40.15 -0.15 16.37
C LEU A 22 -38.92 0.70 16.03
N PHE A 23 -38.45 1.56 16.95
CA PHE A 23 -37.31 2.45 16.73
C PHE A 23 -35.95 1.90 17.20
N THR A 24 -35.91 0.73 17.85
CA THR A 24 -34.66 0.13 18.37
C THR A 24 -34.03 -0.92 17.46
N ALA A 25 -34.63 -1.23 16.30
CA ALA A 25 -34.12 -2.26 15.40
C ALA A 25 -33.03 -1.80 14.40
N LEU A 26 -32.58 -0.53 14.45
CA LEU A 26 -31.62 0.02 13.47
C LEU A 26 -30.28 0.48 14.07
N ALA A 27 -30.01 0.22 15.35
CA ALA A 27 -28.74 0.58 15.98
C ALA A 27 -27.95 -0.68 16.34
N GLY A 28 -27.22 -1.23 15.36
CA GLY A 28 -26.39 -2.39 15.60
C GLY A 28 -25.56 -2.78 14.39
N CYS A 29 -24.73 -1.88 13.88
CA CYS A 29 -23.54 -2.34 13.16
C CYS A 29 -22.67 -3.06 14.19
N THR A 30 -22.84 -4.38 14.31
CA THR A 30 -21.98 -5.22 15.14
C THR A 30 -20.61 -5.25 14.49
N MET A 31 -19.70 -4.38 14.95
CA MET A 31 -18.27 -4.61 14.75
C MET A 31 -17.92 -5.85 15.57
N GLU A 32 -17.93 -6.99 14.90
CA GLU A 32 -17.56 -8.26 15.51
C GLU A 32 -16.11 -8.15 16.00
N PRO A 33 -15.83 -8.33 17.30
CA PRO A 33 -14.49 -8.23 17.81
C PRO A 33 -13.66 -9.35 17.19
N ARG A 34 -12.67 -8.97 16.38
CA ARG A 34 -11.74 -9.95 15.79
C ARG A 34 -11.03 -10.72 16.89
N SER A 35 -10.83 -12.02 16.70
CA SER A 35 -10.06 -12.80 17.65
C SER A 35 -8.60 -12.35 17.63
N LEU A 36 -7.93 -12.40 18.79
CA LEU A 36 -6.50 -12.12 18.88
C LEU A 36 -5.69 -13.00 17.90
N GLU A 37 -6.14 -14.24 17.70
CA GLU A 37 -5.56 -15.18 16.75
C GLU A 37 -5.70 -14.72 15.29
N GLU A 38 -6.84 -14.13 14.91
CA GLU A 38 -7.03 -13.55 13.58
C GLU A 38 -6.13 -12.33 13.36
N ILE A 39 -5.98 -11.47 14.37
CA ILE A 39 -5.08 -10.30 14.31
C ILE A 39 -3.63 -10.76 14.21
N VAL A 40 -3.23 -11.75 15.01
CA VAL A 40 -1.88 -12.32 14.97
C VAL A 40 -1.61 -12.99 13.63
N ASN A 41 -2.51 -13.85 13.15
CA ASN A 41 -2.32 -14.60 11.91
C ASN A 41 -2.32 -13.69 10.66
N LYS A 42 -3.23 -12.72 10.58
CA LYS A 42 -3.25 -11.73 9.49
C LYS A 42 -2.10 -10.73 9.61
N GLY A 43 -1.67 -10.42 10.83
CA GLY A 43 -0.51 -9.61 11.19
C GLY A 43 0.85 -10.20 10.79
N MET A 44 0.95 -11.53 10.75
CA MET A 44 2.19 -12.23 10.42
C MET A 44 2.49 -12.22 8.92
N TRP A 45 3.78 -12.10 8.59
CA TRP A 45 4.26 -12.24 7.22
C TRP A 45 4.16 -13.70 6.76
N GLN A 46 3.41 -13.93 5.69
CA GLN A 46 3.25 -15.22 5.04
C GLN A 46 4.04 -15.25 3.74
N ARG A 47 4.73 -16.35 3.46
CA ARG A 47 5.39 -16.54 2.16
C ARG A 47 4.33 -16.83 1.11
N VAL A 48 4.40 -16.13 -0.03
CA VAL A 48 3.56 -16.39 -1.20
C VAL A 48 4.41 -16.78 -2.41
N PRO A 49 3.85 -17.50 -3.41
CA PRO A 49 4.57 -17.81 -4.64
C PRO A 49 5.03 -16.53 -5.37
N LYS A 50 6.16 -16.59 -6.09
CA LYS A 50 6.66 -15.46 -6.89
C LYS A 50 5.65 -15.00 -7.95
N THR A 51 4.82 -15.93 -8.45
CA THR A 51 3.73 -15.64 -9.39
C THR A 51 2.59 -14.81 -8.79
N ALA A 52 2.51 -14.71 -7.46
CA ALA A 52 1.56 -13.87 -6.75
C ALA A 52 2.13 -12.47 -6.42
N ALA A 53 3.34 -12.16 -6.88
CA ALA A 53 3.92 -10.83 -6.71
C ALA A 53 3.08 -9.77 -7.47
N TRP A 54 2.83 -8.63 -6.84
CA TRP A 54 2.06 -7.52 -7.41
C TRP A 54 2.79 -6.81 -8.56
N VAL A 55 4.12 -6.88 -8.56
CA VAL A 55 4.95 -6.35 -9.62
C VAL A 55 5.95 -7.39 -10.10
N PRO A 56 6.34 -7.38 -11.38
CA PRO A 56 7.40 -8.26 -11.85
C PRO A 56 8.71 -7.98 -11.14
N ALA A 57 9.30 -9.03 -10.58
CA ALA A 57 10.62 -9.00 -9.97
C ALA A 57 11.34 -10.31 -10.31
N PRO A 58 11.94 -10.41 -11.52
CA PRO A 58 12.61 -11.64 -11.96
C PRO A 58 13.73 -12.10 -11.00
N SER A 59 14.39 -11.15 -10.36
CA SER A 59 15.44 -11.37 -9.36
C SER A 59 14.91 -11.52 -7.91
N ALA A 60 13.60 -11.71 -7.72
CA ALA A 60 13.02 -11.92 -6.40
C ALA A 60 13.54 -13.24 -5.78
N LEU A 61 14.00 -13.17 -4.54
CA LEU A 61 14.39 -14.33 -3.74
C LEU A 61 13.18 -14.89 -2.99
N ILE A 62 12.44 -14.02 -2.31
CA ILE A 62 11.25 -14.36 -1.53
C ILE A 62 10.19 -13.27 -1.67
N VAL A 63 8.92 -13.69 -1.69
CA VAL A 63 7.77 -12.79 -1.63
C VAL A 63 7.01 -13.08 -0.36
N LEU A 64 6.80 -12.05 0.44
CA LEU A 64 6.06 -12.08 1.69
C LEU A 64 4.83 -11.20 1.55
N GLN A 65 3.71 -11.63 2.13
CA GLN A 65 2.48 -10.88 2.18
C GLN A 65 1.88 -10.95 3.57
N ARG A 66 1.26 -9.86 4.02
CA ARG A 66 0.46 -9.80 5.25
C ARG A 66 -0.74 -8.89 5.03
N SER A 67 -1.74 -8.99 5.89
CA SER A 67 -2.89 -8.09 5.87
C SER A 67 -3.21 -7.62 7.28
N VAL A 68 -3.16 -6.33 7.56
CA VAL A 68 -3.46 -5.80 8.89
C VAL A 68 -4.51 -4.71 8.75
N ASP A 69 -5.61 -4.84 9.47
CA ASP A 69 -6.69 -3.85 9.48
C ASP A 69 -7.23 -3.47 8.10
N GLY A 70 -7.33 -4.45 7.21
CA GLY A 70 -7.82 -4.24 5.84
C GLY A 70 -6.76 -3.71 4.88
N HIS A 71 -5.55 -3.40 5.35
CA HIS A 71 -4.41 -3.02 4.51
C HIS A 71 -3.61 -4.26 4.13
N SER A 72 -3.43 -4.51 2.83
CA SER A 72 -2.53 -5.56 2.38
C SER A 72 -1.13 -4.99 2.19
N THR A 73 -0.10 -5.68 2.67
CA THR A 73 1.30 -5.34 2.43
C THR A 73 2.00 -6.51 1.75
N GLN A 74 2.79 -6.25 0.72
CA GLN A 74 3.65 -7.24 0.09
C GLN A 74 5.09 -6.75 0.08
N ARG A 75 6.02 -7.62 0.46
CA ARG A 75 7.46 -7.37 0.43
C ARG A 75 8.14 -8.41 -0.46
N ILE A 76 8.90 -7.95 -1.43
CA ILE A 76 9.69 -8.75 -2.35
C ILE A 76 11.16 -8.50 -1.99
N THR A 77 11.85 -9.51 -1.48
CA THR A 77 13.30 -9.43 -1.29
C THR A 77 13.98 -9.69 -2.62
N LEU A 78 14.90 -8.81 -3.00
CA LEU A 78 15.69 -8.90 -4.22
C LEU A 78 17.05 -9.52 -3.91
N ALA A 79 17.71 -10.06 -4.95
CA ALA A 79 19.11 -10.44 -4.84
C ALA A 79 19.96 -9.25 -4.36
N ASN A 80 20.88 -9.53 -3.43
CA ASN A 80 21.82 -8.55 -2.92
C ASN A 80 23.24 -9.04 -3.17
N ASP A 81 23.77 -8.69 -4.34
CA ASP A 81 25.15 -9.03 -4.73
C ASP A 81 26.16 -8.02 -4.20
N THR A 82 25.80 -7.27 -3.15
CA THR A 82 26.64 -6.24 -2.54
C THR A 82 26.93 -6.52 -1.08
N ALA A 83 28.12 -6.14 -0.62
CA ALA A 83 28.46 -6.13 0.81
C ALA A 83 27.86 -4.90 1.54
N SER A 84 26.69 -4.40 1.12
CA SER A 84 25.98 -3.32 1.80
C SER A 84 25.17 -3.87 2.98
N LYS A 85 25.08 -3.11 4.07
CA LYS A 85 24.19 -3.44 5.19
C LYS A 85 22.74 -3.27 4.72
N GLY A 86 21.89 -4.25 5.07
CA GLY A 86 20.47 -4.24 4.72
C GLY A 86 20.18 -5.03 3.45
N GLU A 87 18.89 -5.34 3.26
CA GLU A 87 18.41 -6.14 2.12
C GLU A 87 18.07 -5.24 0.93
N ASN A 88 18.24 -5.74 -0.29
CA ASN A 88 17.56 -5.15 -1.45
C ASN A 88 16.10 -5.61 -1.42
N PHE A 89 15.14 -4.70 -1.60
CA PHE A 89 13.73 -5.05 -1.53
C PHE A 89 12.85 -4.08 -2.34
N ILE A 90 11.68 -4.59 -2.70
CA ILE A 90 10.50 -3.80 -3.04
C ILE A 90 9.47 -4.07 -1.96
N GLN A 91 8.82 -3.03 -1.45
CA GLN A 91 7.72 -3.17 -0.51
C GLN A 91 6.57 -2.29 -0.95
N MET A 92 5.38 -2.86 -0.89
CA MET A 92 4.16 -2.24 -1.34
C MET A 92 3.11 -2.36 -0.26
N ARG A 93 2.38 -1.29 0.00
CA ARG A 93 1.22 -1.29 0.90
C ARG A 93 0.02 -0.76 0.14
N ALA A 94 -1.02 -1.58 0.07
CA ALA A 94 -2.30 -1.20 -0.47
C ALA A 94 -3.21 -0.71 0.68
N GLY A 95 -3.99 0.35 0.44
CA GLY A 95 -4.90 0.88 1.45
C GLY A 95 -6.11 1.63 0.91
N THR A 96 -7.15 1.68 1.74
CA THR A 96 -8.36 2.47 1.50
C THR A 96 -8.33 3.79 2.25
N GLY A 97 -8.75 4.89 1.63
CA GLY A 97 -8.95 6.18 2.30
C GLY A 97 -7.78 7.18 2.23
N ASN A 98 -8.11 8.47 2.34
CA ASN A 98 -7.24 9.64 2.15
C ASN A 98 -6.43 9.69 0.84
N ASN A 99 -7.11 10.15 -0.22
CA ASN A 99 -6.53 10.63 -1.48
C ASN A 99 -5.81 11.98 -1.27
N LEU A 100 -4.80 12.03 -0.40
CA LEU A 100 -3.94 13.21 -0.37
C LEU A 100 -3.17 13.26 -1.70
N PRO A 101 -3.31 14.33 -2.50
CA PRO A 101 -2.66 14.40 -3.81
C PRO A 101 -1.15 14.38 -3.66
N TRP A 102 -0.50 13.39 -4.27
CA TRP A 102 0.94 13.14 -4.18
C TRP A 102 1.80 14.28 -4.78
N GLY A 103 2.94 14.61 -4.17
CA GLY A 103 3.88 15.65 -4.59
C GLY A 103 4.29 16.71 -3.53
N ARG A 104 4.01 16.52 -2.24
CA ARG A 104 4.37 17.48 -1.16
C ARG A 104 5.36 16.86 -0.15
N PRO A 105 6.30 17.64 0.43
CA PRO A 105 7.29 17.14 1.40
C PRO A 105 6.70 16.41 2.62
N ALA A 106 5.54 16.85 3.13
CA ALA A 106 4.84 16.24 4.27
C ALA A 106 4.34 14.80 4.00
N GLN A 107 4.45 14.32 2.76
CA GLN A 107 4.00 12.98 2.36
C GLN A 107 5.11 11.94 2.48
N TYR A 108 6.37 12.36 2.58
CA TYR A 108 7.49 11.46 2.90
C TYR A 108 7.31 10.85 4.28
N ASP A 109 7.07 11.69 5.29
CA ASP A 109 6.85 11.22 6.67
C ASP A 109 5.60 10.36 6.77
N THR A 110 4.54 10.73 6.03
CA THR A 110 3.31 9.94 5.95
C THR A 110 3.58 8.58 5.32
N LEU A 111 4.28 8.51 4.19
CA LEU A 111 4.56 7.26 3.48
C LEU A 111 5.55 6.37 4.23
N LEU A 112 6.57 6.93 4.88
CA LEU A 112 7.47 6.17 5.75
C LEU A 112 6.74 5.59 6.96
N SER A 113 5.91 6.41 7.61
CA SER A 113 5.05 5.98 8.71
C SER A 113 4.11 4.86 8.25
N ASP A 114 3.50 5.04 7.08
CA ASP A 114 2.52 4.15 6.50
C ASP A 114 3.10 2.78 6.11
N ILE A 115 4.29 2.76 5.52
CA ILE A 115 4.95 1.51 5.11
C ILE A 115 5.67 0.82 6.29
N GLY A 116 5.72 1.47 7.47
CA GLY A 116 6.00 0.83 8.75
C GLY A 116 7.49 0.63 9.05
N GLY A 117 8.34 1.63 8.79
CA GLY A 117 9.74 1.53 9.15
C GLY A 117 10.53 2.84 9.10
N ALA A 118 11.75 2.79 9.64
CA ALA A 118 12.80 3.73 9.34
C ALA A 118 13.33 3.49 7.92
N THR A 119 13.93 4.51 7.32
CA THR A 119 14.66 4.33 6.08
C THR A 119 15.79 3.31 6.25
N PRO A 120 15.94 2.37 5.32
CA PRO A 120 16.94 1.31 5.44
C PRO A 120 18.35 1.85 5.18
N ALA A 121 19.37 1.23 5.78
CA ALA A 121 20.76 1.55 5.50
C ALA A 121 21.09 1.57 3.99
N PRO A 122 21.82 2.54 3.44
CA PRO A 122 22.51 3.66 4.08
C PRO A 122 21.70 4.98 4.12
N PHE A 123 20.37 4.90 4.15
CA PHE A 123 19.47 6.06 4.07
C PHE A 123 18.90 6.46 5.44
N GLU A 124 19.48 6.00 6.56
CA GLU A 124 18.91 6.19 7.91
C GLU A 124 18.62 7.67 8.25
N ASP A 125 19.45 8.59 7.77
CA ASP A 125 19.35 10.04 8.02
C ASP A 125 18.69 10.81 6.84
N LEU A 126 18.02 10.10 5.93
CA LEU A 126 17.41 10.72 4.74
C LEU A 126 16.22 11.61 5.15
N SER A 127 16.34 12.90 4.83
CA SER A 127 15.27 13.88 4.96
C SER A 127 14.55 14.13 3.64
N PRO A 128 13.27 14.56 3.65
CA PRO A 128 12.50 14.81 2.42
C PRO A 128 13.20 15.77 1.45
N GLY A 129 13.91 16.77 1.96
CA GLY A 129 14.61 17.79 1.16
C GLY A 129 15.86 17.28 0.42
N GLN A 130 16.32 16.07 0.73
CA GLN A 130 17.48 15.45 0.08
C GLN A 130 17.09 14.48 -1.05
N MET A 131 15.79 14.32 -1.30
CA MET A 131 15.29 13.48 -2.38
C MET A 131 15.14 14.26 -3.68
N PHE A 132 15.41 13.58 -4.78
CA PHE A 132 15.13 14.04 -6.13
C PHE A 132 13.71 13.61 -6.52
N THR A 133 13.07 14.40 -7.39
CA THR A 133 11.80 14.04 -8.01
C THR A 133 12.04 13.64 -9.45
N GLY A 134 11.52 12.48 -9.83
CA GLY A 134 11.40 12.03 -11.22
C GLY A 134 9.93 11.96 -11.65
N GLN A 135 9.71 11.76 -12.94
CA GLN A 135 8.38 11.65 -13.54
C GLN A 135 8.39 10.56 -14.61
N ASP A 136 7.32 9.77 -14.66
CA ASP A 136 7.05 8.85 -15.77
C ASP A 136 5.55 8.85 -16.13
N ALA A 137 5.13 7.93 -17.00
CA ALA A 137 3.75 7.80 -17.48
C ALA A 137 2.73 7.47 -16.37
N LEU A 138 3.17 6.91 -15.23
CA LEU A 138 2.33 6.61 -14.09
C LEU A 138 2.29 7.77 -13.08
N GLY A 139 3.02 8.87 -13.31
CA GLY A 139 3.10 10.01 -12.39
C GLY A 139 4.51 10.30 -11.85
N PRO A 140 4.61 11.23 -10.89
CA PRO A 140 5.86 11.55 -10.20
C PRO A 140 6.28 10.44 -9.22
N TYR A 141 7.58 10.31 -9.01
CA TYR A 141 8.19 9.49 -7.96
C TYR A 141 9.33 10.28 -7.31
N THR A 142 9.68 9.92 -6.08
CA THR A 142 10.84 10.52 -5.40
C THR A 142 11.90 9.46 -5.15
N PHE A 143 13.16 9.86 -5.24
CA PHE A 143 14.27 8.94 -5.00
C PHE A 143 15.47 9.63 -4.37
N ALA A 144 16.26 8.87 -3.65
CA ALA A 144 17.56 9.27 -3.14
C ALA A 144 18.62 8.29 -3.62
N THR A 145 19.86 8.78 -3.73
CA THR A 145 21.02 7.96 -4.05
C THR A 145 22.02 8.01 -2.92
N ALA A 146 22.75 6.92 -2.73
CA ALA A 146 23.84 6.85 -1.77
C ALA A 146 25.00 6.02 -2.34
N ASN A 147 26.22 6.41 -2.00
CA ASN A 147 27.44 5.71 -2.38
C ASN A 147 28.17 5.25 -1.11
N PRO A 148 27.71 4.17 -0.44
CA PRO A 148 28.27 3.77 0.86
C PRO A 148 29.69 3.20 0.75
N LYS A 149 30.12 2.78 -0.45
CA LYS A 149 31.45 2.24 -0.75
C LYS A 149 31.84 2.60 -2.19
N PRO A 150 33.15 2.72 -2.51
CA PRO A 150 33.61 2.90 -3.88
C PRO A 150 33.03 1.85 -4.83
N GLY A 151 32.51 2.30 -5.96
CA GLY A 151 31.90 1.42 -6.98
C GLY A 151 30.51 0.86 -6.63
N MET A 152 29.96 1.17 -5.46
CA MET A 152 28.64 0.70 -5.03
C MET A 152 27.65 1.86 -4.98
N ASN A 153 26.55 1.74 -5.72
CA ASN A 153 25.47 2.71 -5.69
C ASN A 153 24.20 2.08 -5.17
N CYS A 154 23.57 2.77 -4.22
CA CYS A 154 22.28 2.45 -3.65
C CYS A 154 21.26 3.49 -4.09
N VAL A 155 20.04 3.03 -4.35
CA VAL A 155 18.88 3.88 -4.58
C VAL A 155 17.78 3.54 -3.58
N TYR A 156 17.11 4.56 -3.11
CA TYR A 156 15.87 4.45 -2.34
C TYR A 156 14.79 5.21 -3.09
N VAL A 157 13.68 4.55 -3.42
CA VAL A 157 12.61 5.10 -4.24
C VAL A 157 11.31 5.02 -3.48
N LEU A 158 10.50 6.07 -3.58
CA LEU A 158 9.16 6.16 -3.01
C LEU A 158 8.17 6.65 -4.07
N ARG A 159 6.97 6.07 -4.06
CA ARG A 159 5.90 6.42 -4.98
C ARG A 159 4.55 6.02 -4.43
N ARG A 160 3.54 6.87 -4.56
CA ARG A 160 2.12 6.46 -4.46
C ARG A 160 1.55 6.22 -5.86
N LEU A 161 0.83 5.12 -6.02
CA LEU A 161 0.05 4.77 -7.19
C LEU A 161 -1.43 4.88 -6.82
N ASP A 162 -2.17 5.76 -7.48
CA ASP A 162 -3.61 5.92 -7.27
C ASP A 162 -4.40 4.78 -7.95
N SER A 163 -5.63 4.51 -7.49
CA SER A 163 -6.47 3.40 -7.95
C SER A 163 -6.69 3.32 -9.46
N ASP A 164 -6.71 4.45 -10.17
CA ASP A 164 -6.85 4.49 -11.63
C ASP A 164 -5.54 4.10 -12.37
N ARG A 165 -4.46 3.89 -11.62
CA ARG A 165 -3.12 3.51 -12.09
C ARG A 165 -2.66 2.17 -11.53
N LEU A 166 -3.52 1.47 -10.80
CA LEU A 166 -3.23 0.15 -10.26
C LEU A 166 -3.55 -0.92 -11.31
N TRP A 167 -2.50 -1.59 -11.78
CA TRP A 167 -2.62 -2.90 -12.43
C TRP A 167 -2.64 -4.04 -11.39
N ILE A 168 -2.39 -3.70 -10.13
CA ILE A 168 -2.37 -4.62 -9.01
C ILE A 168 -3.82 -4.94 -8.67
N GLN A 169 -4.16 -6.23 -8.62
CA GLN A 169 -5.49 -6.70 -8.18
C GLN A 169 -5.62 -6.49 -6.66
N THR A 170 -5.88 -5.25 -6.26
CA THR A 170 -6.26 -4.88 -4.91
C THR A 170 -7.61 -4.18 -4.94
N THR A 171 -8.40 -4.37 -3.88
CA THR A 171 -9.66 -3.65 -3.64
C THR A 171 -9.42 -2.23 -3.11
N ASP A 172 -8.15 -1.84 -2.94
CA ASP A 172 -7.72 -0.62 -2.29
C ASP A 172 -7.66 0.60 -3.24
N SER A 173 -7.71 1.80 -2.65
CA SER A 173 -7.76 3.08 -3.39
C SER A 173 -6.38 3.58 -3.84
N TYR A 174 -5.31 3.09 -3.23
CA TYR A 174 -3.94 3.42 -3.62
C TYR A 174 -2.97 2.30 -3.23
N VAL A 175 -1.79 2.31 -3.83
CA VAL A 175 -0.63 1.51 -3.41
C VAL A 175 0.56 2.42 -3.20
N ASP A 176 1.08 2.41 -1.97
CA ASP A 176 2.36 2.97 -1.63
C ASP A 176 3.46 1.98 -1.99
N PHE A 177 4.41 2.42 -2.81
CA PHE A 177 5.55 1.68 -3.28
C PHE A 177 6.82 2.26 -2.68
N GLN A 178 7.67 1.40 -2.15
CA GLN A 178 9.04 1.72 -1.81
C GLN A 178 10.00 0.66 -2.35
N MET A 179 11.21 1.10 -2.68
CA MET A 179 12.28 0.19 -3.09
C MET A 179 13.59 0.65 -2.53
N ARG A 180 14.39 -0.31 -2.07
CA ARG A 180 15.83 -0.14 -1.87
C ARG A 180 16.56 -1.12 -2.78
N ASN A 181 17.51 -0.62 -3.55
CA ASN A 181 18.39 -1.48 -4.33
C ASN A 181 19.82 -0.94 -4.35
N CYS A 182 20.77 -1.78 -3.95
CA CYS A 182 22.19 -1.52 -4.02
C CYS A 182 22.84 -2.46 -5.02
N VAL A 183 23.71 -1.91 -5.88
CA VAL A 183 24.46 -2.67 -6.88
C VAL A 183 25.91 -2.20 -6.92
N THR A 184 26.82 -3.09 -7.32
CA THR A 184 28.16 -2.72 -7.75
C THR A 184 28.09 -2.28 -9.21
N GLY A 185 27.90 -0.98 -9.44
CA GLY A 185 27.59 -0.44 -10.76
C GLY A 185 26.95 0.95 -10.70
N PRO A 186 26.55 1.52 -11.83
CA PRO A 186 25.96 2.86 -11.89
C PRO A 186 24.56 2.91 -11.25
N VAL A 187 24.13 4.11 -10.85
CA VAL A 187 22.79 4.38 -10.31
C VAL A 187 21.67 3.87 -11.24
N ALA A 188 21.84 4.01 -12.56
CA ALA A 188 20.88 3.51 -13.55
C ALA A 188 20.61 2.00 -13.41
N GLN A 189 21.65 1.21 -13.11
CA GLN A 189 21.50 -0.22 -12.87
C GLN A 189 20.74 -0.50 -11.56
N ALA A 190 20.99 0.31 -10.52
CA ALA A 190 20.27 0.21 -9.26
C ALA A 190 18.76 0.51 -9.42
N MET A 191 18.39 1.35 -10.39
CA MET A 191 16.99 1.70 -10.70
C MET A 191 16.22 0.65 -11.49
N ILE A 192 16.88 -0.37 -12.07
CA ILE A 192 16.24 -1.37 -12.95
C ILE A 192 15.01 -2.05 -12.34
N PRO A 193 15.00 -2.49 -11.06
CA PRO A 193 13.81 -3.14 -10.52
C PRO A 193 12.61 -2.20 -10.42
N PHE A 194 12.84 -0.91 -10.14
CA PHE A 194 11.79 0.11 -10.13
C PHE A 194 11.25 0.31 -11.55
N THR A 195 12.10 0.57 -12.54
CA THR A 195 11.65 0.82 -13.90
C THR A 195 10.92 -0.38 -14.48
N THR A 196 11.43 -1.59 -14.24
CA THR A 196 10.77 -2.86 -14.65
C THR A 196 9.38 -3.00 -14.05
N ALA A 197 9.23 -2.75 -12.75
CA ALA A 197 7.95 -2.78 -12.07
C ALA A 197 6.96 -1.75 -12.66
N MET A 198 7.42 -0.53 -12.93
CA MET A 198 6.58 0.55 -13.48
C MET A 198 6.20 0.31 -14.95
N THR A 199 7.12 -0.20 -15.77
CA THR A 199 6.84 -0.57 -17.17
C THR A 199 5.82 -1.70 -17.27
N ALA A 200 5.87 -2.68 -16.37
CA ALA A 200 4.83 -3.71 -16.32
C ALA A 200 3.44 -3.10 -16.07
N GLY A 201 3.37 -2.09 -15.21
CA GLY A 201 2.15 -1.37 -14.92
C GLY A 201 1.60 -0.56 -16.08
N THR A 202 2.47 0.10 -16.86
CA THR A 202 2.04 0.83 -18.06
C THR A 202 1.54 -0.13 -19.13
N MET A 203 2.22 -1.26 -19.36
CA MET A 203 1.77 -2.29 -20.29
C MET A 203 0.44 -2.90 -19.87
N ALA A 204 0.26 -3.14 -18.58
CA ALA A 204 -0.98 -3.64 -18.03
C ALA A 204 -2.16 -2.66 -18.21
N ARG A 205 -1.93 -1.42 -18.67
CA ARG A 205 -3.02 -0.48 -19.00
C ARG A 205 -3.37 -0.47 -20.49
N GLY A 206 -2.48 -0.92 -21.37
CA GLY A 206 -2.63 -0.77 -22.83
C GLY A 206 -2.83 0.70 -23.28
N PRO A 207 -2.92 0.96 -24.60
CA PRO A 207 -3.20 2.31 -25.10
C PRO A 207 -4.63 2.81 -24.81
N GLN A 208 -5.51 1.98 -24.21
CA GLN A 208 -6.91 2.31 -23.93
C GLN A 208 -7.43 1.83 -22.54
N GLY A 209 -6.58 1.67 -21.53
CA GLY A 209 -7.05 1.30 -20.17
C GLY A 209 -7.56 -0.13 -20.03
N THR A 210 -7.25 -1.01 -20.98
CA THR A 210 -7.65 -2.42 -20.96
C THR A 210 -6.51 -3.25 -20.38
N VAL A 211 -6.78 -3.96 -19.28
CA VAL A 211 -5.81 -4.88 -18.67
C VAL A 211 -5.58 -6.06 -19.61
N PRO A 212 -4.37 -6.25 -20.17
CA PRO A 212 -4.09 -7.40 -21.02
C PRO A 212 -4.12 -8.67 -20.17
N ALA A 213 -4.81 -9.71 -20.67
CA ALA A 213 -4.98 -11.01 -20.02
C ALA A 213 -3.65 -11.78 -19.79
N SER A 214 -2.55 -11.28 -20.32
CA SER A 214 -1.20 -11.79 -20.10
C SER A 214 -0.19 -10.65 -20.22
N LEU A 215 0.71 -10.51 -19.25
CA LEU A 215 1.89 -9.65 -19.39
C LEU A 215 2.71 -10.13 -20.60
N PRO A 216 3.00 -9.27 -21.59
CA PRO A 216 3.87 -9.63 -22.70
C PRO A 216 5.24 -10.05 -22.16
N ASN A 217 5.75 -11.16 -22.66
CA ASN A 217 7.10 -11.64 -22.36
C ASN A 217 8.12 -10.62 -22.91
N LEU A 218 8.55 -9.67 -22.07
CA LEU A 218 9.55 -8.69 -22.44
C LEU A 218 10.95 -9.24 -22.17
N SER A 219 11.60 -9.69 -23.24
CA SER A 219 13.04 -9.92 -23.27
C SER A 219 13.79 -8.60 -22.97
N PRO A 220 14.87 -8.62 -22.17
CA PRO A 220 15.57 -7.41 -21.68
C PRO A 220 16.35 -6.61 -22.76
N PHE A 221 16.17 -6.89 -24.05
CA PHE A 221 16.91 -6.24 -25.15
C PHE A 221 16.04 -5.50 -26.18
N ALA A 222 14.73 -5.36 -25.98
CA ALA A 222 13.89 -4.59 -26.90
C ALA A 222 13.81 -3.10 -26.49
N ALA A 223 14.81 -2.31 -26.85
CA ALA A 223 14.69 -0.85 -26.90
C ALA A 223 14.41 -0.42 -28.36
N PRO A 224 13.48 0.53 -28.62
CA PRO A 224 13.29 1.08 -29.95
C PRO A 224 14.43 2.04 -30.29
N THR A 225 15.02 1.86 -31.47
CA THR A 225 15.90 2.85 -32.10
C THR A 225 15.04 3.95 -32.72
N GLN A 226 15.07 5.16 -32.16
CA GLN A 226 15.00 6.42 -32.90
C GLN A 226 15.89 7.45 -32.23
#